data_AF-A0A956G6K5-F1
#
_entry.id   AF-A0A956G6K5-F1
#
_cell.length_a   1.000
_cell.length_b   1.000
_cell.length_c   1.000
_cell.angle_alpha   90.00
_cell.angle_beta   90.00
_cell.angle_gamma   90.00
#
_symmetry.space_group_name_H-M   'P 1'
#
loop_
_entity.id
_entity.type
_entity.pdbx_description
1 polymer ?
#
loop_
_entity_poly.entity_id
_entity_poly.type
_entity_poly.pdbx_seq_one_letter_code
_entity_poly.pdbx_strand_id
1 'polypeptide(L)'
;MPRATTVVRLVALAVSACAGAGCSFDASGVASQRDASARDGARDIEMLRETTVDGAPDQVTDSSVDRGTGNDTKVDRGVDSRVDATADTASPADSTADSTVDGTADGTAADLPCPAACVNNCAQGVCELDCRGASGCTCPAGRRCTVSCIGADACTGPIDCATASACTLQCVGKHACKGQITCPANGDCAVSCTGADHACEETVTCGTGKCEVTCGGAKNACHKAIDCSNACSCAIDCSGGNGSDGCEAAVSCPGSCSNGCASTLNPICSPPPGCQ
;
A
#
# COMPACT_ATOMS: atom_id res chain seq x y z
N MET A 1 -44.15 36.50 -47.14
CA MET A 1 -44.38 35.36 -46.21
C MET A 1 -43.27 34.33 -46.43
N PRO A 2 -42.20 34.35 -45.61
CA PRO A 2 -41.54 33.07 -45.24
C PRO A 2 -40.80 33.16 -43.89
N ARG A 3 -41.32 32.64 -42.77
CA ARG A 3 -40.51 32.37 -41.55
C ARG A 3 -41.18 31.30 -40.68
N ALA A 4 -40.91 30.02 -40.94
CA ALA A 4 -41.31 28.95 -40.01
C ALA A 4 -40.34 27.74 -39.96
N THR A 5 -39.29 27.69 -40.79
CA THR A 5 -38.47 26.47 -40.93
C THR A 5 -37.12 26.50 -40.20
N THR A 6 -36.73 27.63 -39.60
CA THR A 6 -35.38 27.79 -39.02
C THR A 6 -35.26 27.36 -37.55
N VAL A 7 -36.36 27.26 -36.81
CA VAL A 7 -36.32 26.99 -35.36
C VAL A 7 -36.07 25.52 -35.04
N VAL A 8 -36.40 24.60 -35.94
CA VAL A 8 -36.29 23.14 -35.70
C VAL A 8 -34.83 22.66 -35.67
N ARG A 9 -33.91 23.34 -36.36
CA ARG A 9 -32.49 22.94 -36.37
C ARG A 9 -31.69 23.33 -35.13
N LEU A 10 -32.16 24.30 -34.32
CA LEU A 10 -31.45 24.67 -33.10
C LEU A 10 -31.68 23.69 -31.93
N VAL A 11 -32.83 23.01 -31.90
CA VAL A 11 -33.15 22.06 -30.81
C VAL A 11 -32.36 20.75 -30.97
N ALA A 12 -32.01 20.35 -32.19
CA ALA A 12 -31.28 19.11 -32.45
C ALA A 12 -29.81 19.14 -31.97
N LEU A 13 -29.18 20.32 -31.85
CA LEU A 13 -27.80 20.43 -31.38
C LEU A 13 -27.67 20.41 -29.85
N ALA A 14 -28.71 20.80 -29.11
CA ALA A 14 -28.68 20.78 -27.64
C ALA A 14 -28.78 19.36 -27.06
N VAL A 15 -29.40 18.42 -27.77
CA VAL A 15 -29.59 17.04 -27.29
C VAL A 15 -28.31 16.20 -27.37
N SER A 16 -27.38 16.54 -28.28
CA SER A 16 -26.16 15.75 -28.48
C SER A 16 -25.08 15.98 -27.41
N ALA A 17 -25.21 16.97 -26.53
CA ALA A 17 -24.23 17.29 -25.50
C ALA A 17 -24.49 16.59 -24.14
N CYS A 18 -25.68 16.01 -23.91
CA CYS A 18 -26.05 15.41 -22.62
C CYS A 18 -25.88 13.88 -22.54
N ALA A 19 -25.44 13.22 -23.61
CA ALA A 19 -25.32 11.76 -23.64
C ALA A 19 -24.18 11.18 -22.76
N GLY A 20 -23.31 12.02 -22.20
CA GLY A 20 -22.18 11.59 -21.36
C GLY A 20 -22.34 11.77 -19.85
N ALA A 21 -23.36 12.49 -19.36
CA ALA A 21 -23.38 12.99 -17.96
C ALA A 21 -24.69 12.73 -17.18
N GLY A 22 -25.47 11.71 -17.54
CA GLY A 22 -26.56 11.23 -16.67
C GLY A 22 -27.78 12.15 -16.52
N CYS A 23 -28.14 12.94 -17.53
CA CYS A 23 -29.35 13.77 -17.48
C CYS A 23 -30.62 12.93 -17.74
N SER A 24 -31.64 13.08 -16.90
CA SER A 24 -32.99 12.52 -17.12
C SER A 24 -33.97 13.63 -17.48
N PHE A 25 -34.84 13.42 -18.48
CA PHE A 25 -35.90 14.36 -18.87
C PHE A 25 -37.27 13.82 -18.43
N ASP A 26 -38.10 14.68 -17.84
CA ASP A 26 -39.51 14.36 -17.54
C ASP A 26 -40.41 14.70 -18.75
N ALA A 27 -41.61 14.09 -18.81
CA ALA A 27 -42.60 14.22 -19.87
C ALA A 27 -43.04 15.68 -20.17
N SER A 28 -42.70 16.63 -19.30
CA SER A 28 -42.97 18.05 -19.47
C SER A 28 -41.91 18.80 -20.31
N GLY A 29 -40.83 18.14 -20.74
CA GLY A 29 -39.80 18.72 -21.62
C GLY A 29 -38.88 19.76 -20.97
N VAL A 30 -38.91 19.88 -19.64
CA VAL A 30 -38.04 20.79 -18.88
C VAL A 30 -36.81 20.01 -18.42
N ALA A 31 -35.62 20.43 -18.88
CA ALA A 31 -34.36 19.86 -18.43
C ALA A 31 -34.12 20.28 -16.98
N SER A 32 -34.14 19.33 -16.05
CA SER A 32 -33.79 19.57 -14.65
C SER A 32 -32.42 18.94 -14.40
N GLN A 33 -31.39 19.78 -14.21
CA GLN A 33 -30.08 19.34 -13.75
C GLN A 33 -30.25 18.79 -12.34
N ARG A 34 -30.01 17.49 -12.15
CA ARG A 34 -29.75 16.96 -10.83
C ARG A 34 -28.31 17.32 -10.47
N ASP A 35 -28.15 18.44 -9.79
CA ASP A 35 -26.93 18.77 -9.06
C ASP A 35 -26.67 17.66 -8.02
N ALA A 36 -25.79 16.73 -8.38
CA ALA A 36 -25.34 15.69 -7.47
C ALA A 36 -24.24 16.26 -6.56
N SER A 37 -24.67 16.67 -5.36
CA SER A 37 -23.87 16.72 -4.13
C SER A 37 -22.86 17.86 -3.95
N ALA A 38 -23.38 19.08 -3.84
CA ALA A 38 -22.92 20.00 -2.79
C ALA A 38 -23.93 19.94 -1.63
N ARG A 39 -23.63 19.15 -0.59
CA ARG A 39 -24.28 19.30 0.72
C ARG A 39 -23.30 20.03 1.64
N ASP A 40 -23.19 21.33 1.40
CA ASP A 40 -22.82 22.28 2.45
C ASP A 40 -24.02 22.44 3.39
N GLY A 41 -23.82 22.03 4.63
CA GLY A 41 -24.66 22.46 5.73
C GLY A 41 -24.32 23.89 6.10
N ALA A 42 -24.94 24.86 5.42
CA ALA A 42 -25.00 26.23 5.89
C ALA A 42 -25.90 26.29 7.14
N ARG A 43 -25.27 26.43 8.32
CA ARG A 43 -25.89 27.09 9.46
C ARG A 43 -25.14 28.38 9.71
N ASP A 44 -25.85 29.47 9.44
CA ASP A 44 -25.79 30.78 10.09
C ASP A 44 -24.42 31.24 10.61
N ILE A 45 -23.69 31.99 9.79
CA ILE A 45 -22.76 33.00 10.29
C ILE A 45 -23.43 34.36 10.12
N GLU A 46 -24.10 34.77 11.19
CA GLU A 46 -24.47 36.14 11.44
C GLU A 46 -23.19 36.99 11.47
N MET A 47 -23.19 38.05 10.66
CA MET A 47 -22.32 39.20 10.81
C MET A 47 -22.25 39.61 12.29
N LEU A 48 -21.05 39.89 12.80
CA LEU A 48 -20.75 41.12 13.56
C LEU A 48 -19.24 41.19 13.90
N ARG A 49 -18.61 42.24 13.37
CA ARG A 49 -17.54 43.08 13.95
C ARG A 49 -16.09 42.63 13.88
N GLU A 50 -15.39 43.32 12.97
CA GLU A 50 -14.05 43.87 13.18
C GLU A 50 -13.85 44.36 14.63
N THR A 51 -12.84 43.80 15.28
CA THR A 51 -12.02 44.52 16.27
C THR A 51 -10.58 44.30 15.91
N THR A 52 -9.98 45.32 15.30
CA THR A 52 -8.55 45.61 15.34
C THR A 52 -8.06 45.56 16.78
N VAL A 53 -7.04 44.73 17.05
CA VAL A 53 -6.16 44.90 18.21
C VAL A 53 -4.73 44.87 17.69
N ASP A 54 -4.21 46.07 17.46
CA ASP A 54 -2.79 46.37 17.57
C ASP A 54 -2.31 45.96 18.98
N GLY A 55 -1.28 45.12 19.04
CA GLY A 55 -0.70 44.64 20.30
C GLY A 55 0.71 44.10 20.10
N ALA A 56 1.67 44.91 20.51
CA ALA A 56 3.12 44.79 20.44
C ALA A 56 3.76 43.44 20.86
N PRO A 57 5.04 43.21 20.49
CA PRO A 57 5.81 42.03 20.86
C PRO A 57 6.44 42.19 22.25
N ASP A 58 6.36 41.17 23.11
CA ASP A 58 7.42 40.86 24.09
C ASP A 58 7.12 39.59 24.89
N GLN A 59 8.18 39.08 25.53
CA GLN A 59 8.24 38.05 26.57
C GLN A 59 8.61 36.63 26.11
N VAL A 60 9.93 36.45 26.04
CA VAL A 60 10.65 35.26 26.51
C VAL A 60 10.07 34.80 27.86
N THR A 61 9.58 33.57 27.95
CA THR A 61 9.44 32.86 29.22
C THR A 61 10.08 31.48 29.12
N ASP A 62 11.26 31.43 29.72
CA ASP A 62 11.90 30.28 30.39
C ASP A 62 10.94 29.62 31.41
N SER A 63 11.26 28.39 31.81
CA SER A 63 10.58 27.47 32.76
C SER A 63 9.87 26.30 32.05
N SER A 64 10.15 25.03 32.32
CA SER A 64 10.92 24.48 33.44
C SER A 64 11.22 23.00 33.18
N VAL A 65 12.47 22.67 33.49
CA VAL A 65 13.00 21.32 33.74
C VAL A 65 12.12 20.61 34.77
N ASP A 66 11.51 19.48 34.40
CA ASP A 66 10.97 18.53 35.37
C ASP A 66 12.07 17.54 35.77
N ARG A 67 12.72 17.86 36.90
CA ARG A 67 13.55 16.94 37.68
C ARG A 67 12.62 16.16 38.61
N GLY A 68 12.15 15.00 38.16
CA GLY A 68 11.58 13.97 39.00
C GLY A 68 12.66 13.12 39.65
N THR A 69 13.13 13.56 40.82
CA THR A 69 13.91 12.76 41.79
C THR A 69 13.05 11.68 42.44
N GLY A 70 13.56 10.44 42.50
CA GLY A 70 13.28 9.50 43.60
C GLY A 70 12.61 8.19 43.21
N ASN A 71 13.39 7.17 42.87
CA ASN A 71 13.40 5.97 43.70
C ASN A 71 14.75 5.25 43.57
N ASP A 72 15.56 5.45 44.60
CA ASP A 72 16.72 4.66 44.93
C ASP A 72 16.27 3.23 45.30
N THR A 73 16.59 2.25 44.45
CA THR A 73 16.85 0.90 44.95
C THR A 73 18.28 0.53 44.59
N LYS A 74 19.18 0.92 45.49
CA LYS A 74 20.49 0.30 45.66
C LYS A 74 20.30 -1.21 45.82
N VAL A 75 20.81 -1.98 44.87
CA VAL A 75 21.29 -3.35 45.14
C VAL A 75 22.77 -3.33 44.82
N ASP A 76 23.52 -2.88 45.82
CA ASP A 76 24.97 -2.99 45.90
C ASP A 76 25.36 -4.46 46.16
N ARG A 77 26.38 -4.89 45.42
CA ARG A 77 27.47 -5.78 45.84
C ARG A 77 27.11 -7.19 46.33
N GLY A 78 27.65 -8.17 45.58
CA GLY A 78 28.48 -9.16 46.26
C GLY A 78 28.71 -10.47 45.53
N VAL A 79 30.01 -10.75 45.35
CA VAL A 79 30.64 -12.07 45.54
C VAL A 79 30.78 -12.95 44.29
N ASP A 80 31.96 -12.80 43.69
CA ASP A 80 32.93 -13.85 43.34
C ASP A 80 32.46 -15.31 43.41
N SER A 81 32.62 -16.03 42.30
CA SER A 81 33.10 -17.42 42.32
C SER A 81 33.88 -17.73 41.05
N ARG A 82 35.19 -17.74 41.22
CA ARG A 82 36.18 -18.36 40.35
C ARG A 82 35.89 -19.86 40.21
N VAL A 83 35.87 -20.37 38.98
CA VAL A 83 36.36 -21.72 38.60
C VAL A 83 36.93 -21.50 37.20
N ASP A 84 38.24 -21.25 37.06
CA ASP A 84 39.36 -22.20 37.10
C ASP A 84 39.39 -23.21 35.94
N ALA A 85 40.60 -23.35 35.44
CA ALA A 85 41.04 -23.89 34.17
C ALA A 85 40.73 -25.39 33.95
N THR A 86 40.69 -25.82 32.69
CA THR A 86 41.69 -26.70 32.03
C THR A 86 41.10 -27.45 30.83
N ALA A 87 42.00 -27.83 29.91
CA ALA A 87 41.85 -28.57 28.64
C ALA A 87 41.58 -27.64 27.43
N ASP A 88 42.55 -27.28 26.59
CA ASP A 88 43.72 -28.04 26.12
C ASP A 88 43.37 -29.49 25.76
N THR A 89 42.60 -29.63 24.69
CA THR A 89 42.77 -30.75 23.77
C THR A 89 43.12 -30.20 22.40
N ALA A 90 44.37 -30.43 22.05
CA ALA A 90 44.94 -30.29 20.75
C ALA A 90 44.19 -31.08 19.67
N SER A 91 44.48 -30.65 18.44
CA SER A 91 44.55 -31.42 17.18
C SER A 91 43.35 -31.38 16.24
N PRO A 92 43.58 -31.50 14.92
CA PRO A 92 44.81 -31.21 14.17
C PRO A 92 44.58 -30.20 13.04
N ALA A 93 45.69 -29.65 12.56
CA ALA A 93 45.78 -29.10 11.23
C ALA A 93 45.36 -30.18 10.21
N ASP A 94 44.35 -29.89 9.40
CA ASP A 94 44.13 -30.62 8.15
C ASP A 94 44.07 -29.63 6.98
N SER A 95 45.28 -29.33 6.50
CA SER A 95 45.70 -29.45 5.11
C SER A 95 44.61 -29.41 4.04
N THR A 96 44.55 -28.27 3.35
CA THR A 96 44.65 -28.20 1.87
C THR A 96 43.92 -29.29 1.08
N ALA A 97 42.59 -29.19 1.01
CA ALA A 97 41.89 -29.52 -0.22
C ALA A 97 41.31 -28.21 -0.76
N ASP A 98 42.20 -27.48 -1.45
CA ASP A 98 41.88 -26.43 -2.41
C ASP A 98 40.98 -27.05 -3.47
N SER A 99 39.71 -27.17 -3.11
CA SER A 99 38.65 -27.51 -4.02
C SER A 99 38.46 -26.24 -4.82
N THR A 100 39.16 -26.16 -5.94
CA THR A 100 38.73 -25.39 -7.10
C THR A 100 37.38 -25.94 -7.54
N VAL A 101 36.36 -25.76 -6.69
CA VAL A 101 34.98 -25.64 -7.12
C VAL A 101 35.06 -24.40 -7.96
N ASP A 102 35.31 -24.61 -9.25
CA ASP A 102 35.04 -23.66 -10.31
C ASP A 102 33.69 -23.08 -9.95
N GLY A 103 33.74 -21.90 -9.33
CA GLY A 103 32.57 -21.15 -8.96
C GLY A 103 31.90 -20.91 -10.29
N THR A 104 30.93 -21.75 -10.62
CA THR A 104 29.94 -21.44 -11.63
C THR A 104 29.44 -20.09 -11.17
N ALA A 105 29.96 -19.04 -11.82
CA ALA A 105 29.69 -17.67 -11.47
C ALA A 105 28.19 -17.64 -11.29
N ASP A 106 27.77 -17.45 -10.04
CA ASP A 106 26.37 -17.41 -9.66
C ASP A 106 25.89 -16.19 -10.41
N GLY A 107 25.39 -16.44 -11.62
CA GLY A 107 25.16 -15.42 -12.62
C GLY A 107 24.08 -14.59 -12.02
N THR A 108 24.49 -13.53 -11.32
CA THR A 108 23.55 -12.72 -10.56
C THR A 108 22.53 -12.26 -11.57
N ALA A 109 21.25 -12.23 -11.19
CA ALA A 109 20.18 -11.86 -12.12
C ALA A 109 20.46 -10.54 -12.88
N ALA A 110 21.42 -9.73 -12.41
CA ALA A 110 21.98 -8.57 -13.09
C ALA A 110 22.58 -8.83 -14.50
N ASP A 111 23.09 -10.02 -14.81
CA ASP A 111 23.73 -10.31 -16.11
C ASP A 111 22.77 -10.71 -17.23
N LEU A 112 21.52 -11.04 -16.90
CA LEU A 112 20.51 -11.27 -17.92
C LEU A 112 20.18 -9.93 -18.63
N PRO A 113 19.90 -9.92 -19.94
CA PRO A 113 19.45 -8.72 -20.63
C PRO A 113 18.13 -8.20 -20.03
N CYS A 114 18.00 -6.87 -19.97
CA CYS A 114 16.78 -6.26 -19.46
C CYS A 114 15.60 -6.49 -20.42
N PRO A 115 14.45 -7.02 -19.96
CA PRO A 115 13.26 -7.14 -20.79
C PRO A 115 12.77 -5.79 -21.30
N ALA A 116 12.29 -5.74 -22.54
CA ALA A 116 11.77 -4.52 -23.16
C ALA A 116 10.55 -3.90 -22.45
N ALA A 117 9.90 -4.65 -21.57
CA ALA A 117 8.79 -4.15 -20.75
C ALA A 117 9.24 -3.18 -19.65
N CYS A 118 10.50 -3.26 -19.21
CA CYS A 118 11.01 -2.41 -18.13
C CYS A 118 11.38 -1.03 -18.66
N VAL A 119 10.89 0.05 -18.04
CA VAL A 119 11.10 1.42 -18.52
C VAL A 119 12.48 2.00 -18.18
N ASN A 120 13.15 1.44 -17.16
CA ASN A 120 14.38 1.96 -16.59
C ASN A 120 15.66 1.21 -17.02
N ASN A 121 15.58 0.39 -18.08
CA ASN A 121 16.67 -0.51 -18.50
C ASN A 121 17.22 -1.41 -17.37
N CYS A 122 16.36 -1.78 -16.40
CA CYS A 122 16.71 -2.63 -15.26
C CYS A 122 17.88 -2.08 -14.44
N ALA A 123 17.93 -0.76 -14.25
CA ALA A 123 18.93 -0.12 -13.41
C ALA A 123 19.01 -0.81 -12.04
N GLN A 124 20.22 -1.18 -11.61
CA GLN A 124 20.48 -1.89 -10.35
C GLN A 124 19.77 -3.26 -10.21
N GLY A 125 19.42 -3.89 -11.34
CA GLY A 125 18.76 -5.20 -11.34
C GLY A 125 17.26 -5.16 -11.00
N VAL A 126 16.64 -3.97 -10.98
CA VAL A 126 15.21 -3.78 -10.70
C VAL A 126 14.47 -3.38 -11.98
N CYS A 127 13.51 -4.20 -12.41
CA CYS A 127 12.61 -3.88 -13.51
C CYS A 127 11.50 -2.94 -13.02
N GLU A 128 11.47 -1.72 -13.53
CA GLU A 128 10.37 -0.78 -13.26
C GLU A 128 9.33 -0.90 -14.38
N LEU A 129 8.07 -1.11 -14.00
CA LEU A 129 6.92 -1.20 -14.91
C LEU A 129 5.96 -0.04 -14.65
N ASP A 130 5.67 0.71 -15.72
CA ASP A 130 4.58 1.68 -15.75
C ASP A 130 3.38 1.06 -16.47
N CYS A 131 2.36 0.72 -15.70
CA CYS A 131 1.24 -0.10 -16.12
C CYS A 131 0.00 0.71 -16.51
N ARG A 132 0.14 2.04 -16.63
CA ARG A 132 -0.98 2.95 -16.89
C ARG A 132 -1.68 2.62 -18.21
N GLY A 133 -2.96 2.29 -18.12
CA GLY A 133 -3.82 1.96 -19.27
C GLY A 133 -3.59 0.56 -19.86
N ALA A 134 -2.72 -0.25 -19.26
CA ALA A 134 -2.52 -1.63 -19.68
C ALA A 134 -3.65 -2.53 -19.16
N SER A 135 -4.00 -3.56 -19.93
CA SER A 135 -4.94 -4.61 -19.53
C SER A 135 -4.33 -5.64 -18.57
N GLY A 136 -3.16 -5.36 -18.00
CA GLY A 136 -2.44 -6.19 -17.06
C GLY A 136 -0.94 -5.96 -17.12
N CYS A 137 -0.23 -6.39 -16.07
CA CYS A 137 1.21 -6.30 -15.98
C CYS A 137 1.82 -7.58 -15.45
N THR A 138 2.87 -8.06 -16.10
CA THR A 138 3.58 -9.29 -15.71
C THR A 138 5.04 -8.96 -15.46
N CYS A 139 5.48 -9.18 -14.23
CA CYS A 139 6.87 -9.01 -13.86
C CYS A 139 7.74 -10.12 -14.45
N PRO A 140 8.95 -9.81 -14.93
CA PRO A 140 9.85 -10.81 -15.50
C PRO A 140 10.36 -11.79 -14.43
N ALA A 141 10.51 -13.05 -14.84
CA ALA A 141 10.94 -14.11 -13.97
C ALA A 141 12.34 -13.87 -13.36
N GLY A 142 12.51 -14.20 -12.08
CA GLY A 142 13.80 -14.16 -11.38
C GLY A 142 14.37 -12.77 -11.10
N ARG A 143 13.61 -11.70 -11.35
CA ARG A 143 14.06 -10.31 -11.12
C ARG A 143 13.28 -9.61 -10.03
N ARG A 144 13.82 -8.52 -9.50
CA ARG A 144 13.04 -7.60 -8.64
C ARG A 144 12.21 -6.71 -9.54
N CYS A 145 10.95 -6.52 -9.20
CA CYS A 145 9.99 -5.78 -10.00
C CYS A 145 9.37 -4.66 -9.18
N THR A 146 9.32 -3.45 -9.71
CA THR A 146 8.60 -2.33 -9.13
C THR A 146 7.49 -1.92 -10.09
N VAL A 147 6.25 -1.95 -9.63
CA VAL A 147 5.07 -1.63 -10.43
C VAL A 147 4.44 -0.36 -9.87
N SER A 148 4.33 0.67 -10.71
CA SER A 148 3.75 1.96 -10.35
C SER A 148 2.41 2.17 -11.06
N CYS A 149 1.34 2.14 -10.28
CA CYS A 149 -0.03 2.39 -10.71
C CYS A 149 -0.49 3.73 -10.14
N ILE A 150 -0.14 4.83 -10.83
CA ILE A 150 -0.43 6.20 -10.38
C ILE A 150 -1.53 6.82 -11.23
N GLY A 151 -2.62 7.22 -10.58
CA GLY A 151 -3.81 7.81 -11.19
C GLY A 151 -5.07 7.00 -10.91
N ALA A 152 -6.21 7.55 -11.30
CA ALA A 152 -7.47 6.82 -11.25
C ALA A 152 -7.48 5.73 -12.34
N ASP A 153 -7.91 4.52 -11.97
CA ASP A 153 -8.01 3.37 -12.89
C ASP A 153 -6.70 3.10 -13.66
N ALA A 154 -5.54 3.35 -13.03
CA ALA A 154 -4.24 3.24 -13.68
C ALA A 154 -3.95 1.83 -14.20
N CYS A 155 -4.13 0.83 -13.34
CA CYS A 155 -3.89 -0.59 -13.61
C CYS A 155 -5.22 -1.34 -13.54
N THR A 156 -5.93 -1.36 -14.67
CA THR A 156 -7.26 -1.99 -14.76
C THR A 156 -7.21 -3.50 -14.82
N GLY A 157 -6.10 -4.06 -15.31
CA GLY A 157 -5.90 -5.51 -15.42
C GLY A 157 -5.10 -6.13 -14.27
N PRO A 158 -4.96 -7.46 -14.27
CA PRO A 158 -4.23 -8.19 -13.24
C PRO A 158 -2.74 -7.84 -13.23
N ILE A 159 -2.15 -7.82 -12.04
CA ILE A 159 -0.72 -7.61 -11.82
C ILE A 159 -0.13 -8.93 -11.33
N ASP A 160 0.63 -9.59 -12.20
CA ASP A 160 1.25 -10.89 -11.96
C ASP A 160 2.74 -10.74 -11.65
N CYS A 161 3.09 -10.92 -10.37
CA CYS A 161 4.47 -11.03 -9.91
C CYS A 161 4.88 -12.46 -9.56
N ALA A 162 4.11 -13.49 -9.92
CA ALA A 162 4.28 -14.86 -9.40
C ALA A 162 5.68 -15.44 -9.66
N THR A 163 6.32 -15.05 -10.77
CA THR A 163 7.65 -15.53 -11.18
C THR A 163 8.79 -14.59 -10.79
N ALA A 164 8.50 -13.42 -10.22
CA ALA A 164 9.52 -12.46 -9.79
C ALA A 164 10.29 -12.97 -8.56
N SER A 165 11.50 -12.47 -8.34
CA SER A 165 12.24 -12.73 -7.09
C SER A 165 11.76 -11.85 -5.92
N ALA A 166 11.26 -10.65 -6.24
CA ALA A 166 10.60 -9.75 -5.30
C ALA A 166 9.69 -8.79 -6.09
N CYS A 167 8.59 -8.34 -5.47
CA CYS A 167 7.67 -7.38 -6.08
C CYS A 167 7.35 -6.23 -5.13
N THR A 168 7.45 -4.99 -5.63
CA THR A 168 7.01 -3.78 -4.94
C THR A 168 5.93 -3.12 -5.77
N LEU A 169 4.72 -3.01 -5.24
CA LEU A 169 3.57 -2.38 -5.90
C LEU A 169 3.20 -1.08 -5.20
N GLN A 170 3.00 -0.04 -6.01
CA GLN A 170 2.49 1.25 -5.54
C GLN A 170 1.19 1.59 -6.27
N CYS A 171 0.08 1.53 -5.54
CA CYS A 171 -1.27 1.80 -6.02
C CYS A 171 -1.75 3.15 -5.45
N VAL A 172 -1.58 4.21 -6.23
CA VAL A 172 -1.85 5.60 -5.82
C VAL A 172 -2.96 6.19 -6.68
N GLY A 173 -4.14 6.35 -6.10
CA GLY A 173 -5.33 6.88 -6.80
C GLY A 173 -6.56 6.01 -6.57
N LYS A 174 -7.70 6.52 -7.02
CA LYS A 174 -8.97 5.78 -6.93
C LYS A 174 -8.95 4.59 -7.90
N HIS A 175 -9.21 3.38 -7.40
CA HIS A 175 -9.11 2.14 -8.20
C HIS A 175 -7.77 1.99 -8.94
N ALA A 176 -6.67 2.47 -8.34
CA ALA A 176 -5.37 2.49 -8.99
C ALA A 176 -4.92 1.08 -9.42
N CYS A 177 -5.16 0.08 -8.57
CA CYS A 177 -4.93 -1.34 -8.82
C CYS A 177 -6.26 -2.08 -8.76
N LYS A 178 -6.97 -2.07 -9.87
CA LYS A 178 -8.29 -2.67 -9.98
C LYS A 178 -8.23 -4.16 -10.26
N GLY A 179 -7.17 -4.66 -10.88
CA GLY A 179 -7.00 -6.10 -11.10
C GLY A 179 -6.48 -6.84 -9.87
N GLN A 180 -6.60 -8.18 -9.92
CA GLN A 180 -5.99 -9.07 -8.93
C GLN A 180 -4.48 -8.88 -8.88
N ILE A 181 -3.91 -8.91 -7.67
CA ILE A 181 -2.47 -8.83 -7.44
C ILE A 181 -1.98 -10.21 -7.01
N THR A 182 -1.04 -10.79 -7.76
CA THR A 182 -0.41 -12.07 -7.43
C THR A 182 1.05 -11.85 -7.05
N CYS A 183 1.37 -12.00 -5.78
CA CYS A 183 2.73 -11.90 -5.27
C CYS A 183 3.61 -13.11 -5.68
N PRO A 184 4.94 -12.97 -5.67
CA PRO A 184 5.86 -14.06 -5.98
C PRO A 184 5.70 -15.24 -5.01
N ALA A 185 5.80 -16.47 -5.53
CA ALA A 185 5.63 -17.67 -4.74
C ALA A 185 6.69 -17.82 -3.62
N ASN A 186 7.93 -17.42 -3.88
CA ASN A 186 9.07 -17.58 -2.96
C ASN A 186 9.90 -16.28 -2.85
N GLY A 187 9.24 -15.14 -2.67
CA GLY A 187 9.92 -13.85 -2.67
C GLY A 187 9.22 -12.80 -1.81
N ASP A 188 9.89 -11.67 -1.63
CA ASP A 188 9.34 -10.54 -0.88
C ASP A 188 8.30 -9.83 -1.73
N CYS A 189 7.13 -9.54 -1.14
CA CYS A 189 6.07 -8.76 -1.75
C CYS A 189 5.73 -7.58 -0.85
N ALA A 190 5.81 -6.37 -1.36
CA ALA A 190 5.39 -5.16 -0.68
C ALA A 190 4.31 -4.46 -1.53
N VAL A 191 3.11 -4.31 -1.00
CA VAL A 191 1.96 -3.71 -1.69
C VAL A 191 1.50 -2.49 -0.90
N SER A 192 1.57 -1.31 -1.53
CA SER A 192 1.13 -0.05 -0.93
C SER A 192 -0.10 0.49 -1.63
N CYS A 193 -1.24 0.43 -0.95
CA CYS A 193 -2.55 0.88 -1.41
C CYS A 193 -2.90 2.22 -0.73
N THR A 194 -2.51 3.36 -1.29
CA THR A 194 -2.61 4.69 -0.65
C THR A 194 -3.61 5.64 -1.30
N GLY A 195 -4.42 5.15 -2.24
CA GLY A 195 -5.46 5.93 -2.92
C GLY A 195 -6.68 6.28 -2.05
N ALA A 196 -7.45 7.30 -2.47
CA ALA A 196 -8.56 7.85 -1.69
C ALA A 196 -9.81 6.95 -1.61
N ASP A 197 -9.96 5.98 -2.51
CA ASP A 197 -11.15 5.12 -2.63
C ASP A 197 -10.76 3.83 -3.35
N HIS A 198 -10.77 2.69 -2.64
CA HIS A 198 -10.53 1.36 -3.21
C HIS A 198 -9.25 1.27 -4.05
N ALA A 199 -8.13 1.75 -3.51
CA ALA A 199 -6.84 1.76 -4.21
C ALA A 199 -6.44 0.38 -4.73
N CYS A 200 -6.74 -0.66 -3.94
CA CYS A 200 -6.63 -2.07 -4.27
C CYS A 200 -8.05 -2.68 -4.20
N GLU A 201 -8.69 -2.78 -5.37
CA GLU A 201 -10.11 -3.15 -5.47
C GLU A 201 -10.29 -4.68 -5.37
N GLU A 202 -9.32 -5.44 -5.86
CA GLU A 202 -9.36 -6.90 -5.94
C GLU A 202 -8.44 -7.60 -4.93
N THR A 203 -8.50 -8.93 -4.90
CA THR A 203 -7.74 -9.77 -3.96
C THR A 203 -6.23 -9.61 -4.15
N VAL A 204 -5.51 -9.47 -3.03
CA VAL A 204 -4.05 -9.59 -2.98
C VAL A 204 -3.71 -11.01 -2.53
N THR A 205 -3.10 -11.81 -3.41
CA THR A 205 -2.68 -13.18 -3.10
C THR A 205 -1.20 -13.20 -2.77
N CYS A 206 -0.87 -13.41 -1.50
CA CYS A 206 0.50 -13.56 -1.03
C CYS A 206 1.04 -14.97 -1.34
N GLY A 207 2.32 -15.06 -1.70
CA GLY A 207 3.04 -16.33 -1.85
C GLY A 207 3.52 -16.88 -0.49
N THR A 208 4.61 -17.65 -0.50
CA THR A 208 5.22 -18.21 0.74
C THR A 208 6.27 -17.30 1.38
N GLY A 209 6.76 -16.29 0.65
CA GLY A 209 7.73 -15.32 1.16
C GLY A 209 7.12 -14.26 2.09
N LYS A 210 7.93 -13.24 2.42
CA LYS A 210 7.46 -12.09 3.21
C LYS A 210 6.43 -11.32 2.39
N CYS A 211 5.24 -11.10 2.95
CA CYS A 211 4.20 -10.29 2.33
C CYS A 211 3.85 -9.11 3.25
N GLU A 212 4.01 -7.90 2.75
CA GLU A 212 3.72 -6.66 3.47
C GLU A 212 2.67 -5.89 2.68
N VAL A 213 1.48 -5.72 3.24
CA VAL A 213 0.37 -5.02 2.60
C VAL A 213 -0.02 -3.82 3.44
N THR A 214 0.18 -2.62 2.91
CA THR A 214 -0.18 -1.36 3.56
C THR A 214 -1.43 -0.78 2.88
N CYS A 215 -2.54 -0.80 3.59
CA CYS A 215 -3.81 -0.20 3.21
C CYS A 215 -3.88 1.20 3.82
N GLY A 216 -3.23 2.14 3.11
CA GLY A 216 -2.91 3.49 3.58
C GLY A 216 -3.95 4.59 3.24
N GLY A 217 -4.99 4.24 2.47
CA GLY A 217 -5.90 5.19 1.82
C GLY A 217 -7.01 5.79 2.70
N ALA A 218 -7.72 6.80 2.20
CA ALA A 218 -8.73 7.51 3.00
C ALA A 218 -9.96 6.67 3.36
N LYS A 219 -10.39 5.74 2.47
CA LYS A 219 -11.53 4.82 2.65
C LYS A 219 -11.30 3.52 1.89
N ASN A 220 -11.54 2.38 2.55
CA ASN A 220 -11.58 1.02 1.98
C ASN A 220 -10.44 0.77 1.00
N ALA A 221 -9.23 1.16 1.38
CA ALA A 221 -8.06 1.14 0.50
C ALA A 221 -7.78 -0.27 -0.02
N CYS A 222 -8.01 -1.27 0.82
CA CYS A 222 -8.07 -2.68 0.47
C CYS A 222 -9.51 -3.17 0.62
N HIS A 223 -10.24 -3.15 -0.50
CA HIS A 223 -11.67 -3.45 -0.51
C HIS A 223 -11.95 -4.94 -0.38
N LYS A 224 -11.20 -5.77 -1.13
CA LYS A 224 -11.33 -7.23 -1.12
C LYS A 224 -10.29 -7.90 -0.23
N ALA A 225 -10.44 -9.22 -0.11
CA ALA A 225 -9.67 -10.04 0.80
C ALA A 225 -8.16 -9.97 0.51
N ILE A 226 -7.38 -10.03 1.58
CA ILE A 226 -5.94 -10.29 1.50
C ILE A 226 -5.76 -11.75 1.85
N ASP A 227 -5.32 -12.54 0.87
CA ASP A 227 -5.08 -13.96 1.01
C ASP A 227 -3.61 -14.20 1.39
N CYS A 228 -3.36 -14.34 2.69
CA CYS A 228 -2.07 -14.71 3.24
C CYS A 228 -1.92 -16.22 3.41
N SER A 229 -2.84 -17.07 2.92
CA SER A 229 -2.91 -18.51 3.27
C SER A 229 -1.62 -19.30 2.98
N ASN A 230 -0.72 -18.76 2.16
CA ASN A 230 0.57 -19.36 1.86
C ASN A 230 1.76 -18.66 2.59
N ALA A 231 1.58 -17.44 3.12
CA ALA A 231 2.64 -16.62 3.71
C ALA A 231 2.66 -16.77 5.23
N CYS A 232 3.74 -17.37 5.78
CA CYS A 232 3.95 -17.37 7.23
C CYS A 232 4.46 -16.04 7.79
N SER A 233 4.91 -15.12 6.94
CA SER A 233 5.30 -13.76 7.31
C SER A 233 4.44 -12.76 6.55
N CYS A 234 3.16 -12.71 6.91
CA CYS A 234 2.21 -11.73 6.37
C CYS A 234 2.02 -10.58 7.38
N ALA A 235 2.45 -9.38 7.01
CA ALA A 235 2.22 -8.16 7.75
C ALA A 235 1.18 -7.33 7.01
N ILE A 236 0.08 -7.00 7.67
CA ILE A 236 -0.97 -6.16 7.09
C ILE A 236 -1.15 -4.94 7.97
N ASP A 237 -0.93 -3.78 7.37
CA ASP A 237 -1.15 -2.49 7.99
C ASP A 237 -2.39 -1.82 7.42
N CYS A 238 -3.45 -1.76 8.21
CA CYS A 238 -4.71 -1.09 7.87
C CYS A 238 -4.80 0.30 8.52
N SER A 239 -3.68 0.89 8.95
CA SER A 239 -3.67 2.16 9.70
C SER A 239 -4.07 3.39 8.89
N GLY A 240 -3.99 3.33 7.56
CA GLY A 240 -4.29 4.50 6.75
C GLY A 240 -5.78 4.63 6.55
N GLY A 241 -6.33 5.69 7.13
CA GLY A 241 -7.74 6.00 7.10
C GLY A 241 -8.17 6.72 8.38
N ASN A 242 -9.36 7.32 8.37
CA ASN A 242 -9.96 7.91 9.58
C ASN A 242 -10.56 6.82 10.51
N GLY A 243 -9.86 5.69 10.72
CA GLY A 243 -10.31 4.59 11.58
C GLY A 243 -10.09 3.19 11.00
N SER A 244 -10.87 2.23 11.49
CA SER A 244 -10.87 0.79 11.13
C SER A 244 -11.27 0.45 9.68
N ASP A 245 -11.46 1.46 8.83
CA ASP A 245 -12.03 1.34 7.48
C ASP A 245 -10.97 1.08 6.40
N GLY A 246 -9.68 0.94 6.75
CA GLY A 246 -8.61 0.67 5.78
C GLY A 246 -8.75 -0.69 5.10
N CYS A 247 -9.25 -1.68 5.84
CA CYS A 247 -9.45 -3.06 5.40
C CYS A 247 -10.89 -3.49 5.69
N GLU A 248 -11.73 -3.52 4.66
CA GLU A 248 -13.14 -3.90 4.81
C GLU A 248 -13.34 -5.41 4.77
N ALA A 249 -12.50 -6.11 3.99
CA ALA A 249 -12.60 -7.55 3.80
C ALA A 249 -11.82 -8.38 4.83
N ALA A 250 -12.20 -9.66 4.92
CA ALA A 250 -11.51 -10.64 5.72
C ALA A 250 -10.06 -10.84 5.24
N VAL A 251 -9.15 -10.90 6.21
CA VAL A 251 -7.79 -11.39 6.00
C VAL A 251 -7.81 -12.90 6.23
N SER A 252 -7.34 -13.68 5.25
CA SER A 252 -7.16 -15.13 5.42
C SER A 252 -5.73 -15.44 5.79
N CYS A 253 -5.53 -16.04 6.96
CA CYS A 253 -4.23 -16.39 7.50
C CYS A 253 -4.06 -17.90 7.63
N PRO A 254 -2.86 -18.44 7.37
CA PRO A 254 -2.57 -19.85 7.54
C PRO A 254 -2.62 -20.21 9.02
N GLY A 255 -3.39 -21.25 9.36
CA GLY A 255 -3.48 -21.76 10.73
C GLY A 255 -2.22 -22.48 11.24
N SER A 256 -1.23 -22.71 10.37
CA SER A 256 -0.02 -23.50 10.67
C SER A 256 1.22 -22.67 11.03
N CYS A 257 1.15 -21.34 10.94
CA CYS A 257 2.33 -20.49 11.16
C CYS A 257 2.42 -20.04 12.63
N SER A 258 3.51 -20.42 13.30
CA SER A 258 3.73 -20.18 14.74
C SER A 258 3.78 -18.70 15.14
N ASN A 259 4.09 -17.79 14.20
CA ASN A 259 4.17 -16.35 14.45
C ASN A 259 2.98 -15.55 13.89
N GLY A 260 1.95 -16.23 13.37
CA GLY A 260 0.70 -15.64 12.89
C GLY A 260 0.85 -14.58 11.78
N CYS A 261 -0.28 -14.09 11.28
CA CYS A 261 -0.31 -12.81 10.58
C CYS A 261 -0.27 -11.69 11.62
N ALA A 262 0.68 -10.76 11.50
CA ALA A 262 0.69 -9.56 12.32
C ALA A 262 -0.25 -8.53 11.68
N SER A 263 -1.39 -8.27 12.31
CA SER A 263 -2.23 -7.09 12.02
C SER A 263 -2.07 -6.10 13.17
N THR A 264 -1.61 -4.89 12.87
CA THR A 264 -1.22 -3.90 13.87
C THR A 264 -2.41 -3.19 14.55
N LEU A 265 -3.62 -3.21 13.96
CA LEU A 265 -4.66 -2.25 14.39
C LEU A 265 -6.12 -2.74 14.45
N ASN A 266 -6.45 -3.99 14.14
CA ASN A 266 -7.85 -4.42 14.31
C ASN A 266 -8.00 -5.92 14.63
N PRO A 267 -8.66 -6.32 15.75
CA PRO A 267 -8.90 -7.72 16.11
C PRO A 267 -9.87 -8.48 15.17
N ILE A 268 -10.17 -7.96 13.98
CA ILE A 268 -10.96 -8.68 12.96
C ILE A 268 -10.17 -9.88 12.41
N CYS A 269 -8.84 -9.88 12.57
CA CYS A 269 -8.10 -11.13 12.63
C CYS A 269 -8.46 -11.82 13.96
N SER A 270 -9.67 -12.39 14.07
CA SER A 270 -9.91 -13.41 15.09
C SER A 270 -8.93 -14.52 14.78
N PRO A 271 -7.88 -14.73 15.60
CA PRO A 271 -6.96 -15.81 15.35
C PRO A 271 -7.79 -17.09 15.32
N PRO A 272 -7.57 -18.00 14.35
CA PRO A 272 -8.08 -19.35 14.50
C PRO A 272 -7.61 -19.87 15.87
N PRO A 273 -8.43 -20.62 16.62
CA PRO A 273 -8.05 -21.12 17.94
C PRO A 273 -6.75 -21.94 17.81
N GLY A 274 -5.63 -21.37 18.25
CA GLY A 274 -4.29 -21.98 18.10
C GLY A 274 -3.11 -21.03 17.83
N CYS A 275 -3.33 -19.74 17.54
CA CYS A 275 -2.24 -18.75 17.46
C CYS A 275 -2.16 -17.95 18.77
N GLN A 276 -1.19 -18.27 19.64
CA GLN A 276 -0.79 -17.47 20.82
C GLN A 276 0.69 -17.12 20.72
#